data_AF-K8WHM6-F1
#
_entry.id   AF-K8WHM6-F1
#
_cell.length_a   1.000
_cell.length_b   1.000
_cell.length_c   1.000
_cell.angle_alpha   90.00
_cell.angle_beta   90.00
_cell.angle_gamma   90.00
#
_symmetry.space_group_name_H-M   'P 1'
#
loop_
_entity.id
_entity.type
_entity.pdbx_description
1 polymer ?
#
loop_
_entity_poly.entity_id
_entity_poly.type
_entity_poly.pdbx_seq_one_letter_code
_entity_poly.pdbx_strand_id
1 'polypeptide(L)'
;MFIEIESSYKLTPQLIFKGSETGVVKKPQIKVYSDAKALLTSIENRVDSFQNKLETETNRLIEEKESELAQHVEKLKLSAEQQMIKTQDCWFEQAEQKLKSLLSSQEERLNNAVLDVKKKAEKAVYDRLVKMNQSDNLIQYLIDALHNEINDLEKSLEVVQTHNDQGTSLTIENDDCVITINTQELLSELKNCIENMSYV
;
A
#
# COMPACT_ATOMS: atom_id res chain seq x y z
N MET A 1 -21.55 48.47 -1.19
CA MET A 1 -22.92 48.19 -0.71
C MET A 1 -23.52 49.53 -0.30
N PHE A 2 -24.71 49.90 -0.80
CA PHE A 2 -25.35 51.17 -0.44
C PHE A 2 -26.42 50.88 0.61
N ILE A 3 -26.31 51.51 1.79
CA ILE A 3 -27.36 51.44 2.81
C ILE A 3 -28.17 52.71 2.69
N GLU A 4 -29.30 52.63 1.98
CA GLU A 4 -30.23 53.74 1.89
C GLU A 4 -31.15 53.74 3.12
N ILE A 5 -31.22 54.86 3.83
CA ILE A 5 -32.23 55.06 4.87
C ILE A 5 -33.60 55.04 4.18
N GLU A 6 -34.46 54.07 4.56
CA GLU A 6 -35.81 53.92 3.99
C GLU A 6 -36.55 55.27 3.99
N SER A 7 -37.23 55.56 2.88
CA SER A 7 -38.00 56.78 2.67
C SER A 7 -39.14 56.98 3.69
N SER A 8 -39.55 55.92 4.38
CA SER A 8 -40.47 55.95 5.53
C SER A 8 -39.92 56.73 6.74
N TYR A 9 -38.59 56.78 6.91
CA TYR A 9 -37.92 57.58 7.94
C TYR A 9 -37.56 58.99 7.45
N LYS A 10 -37.65 59.25 6.13
CA LYS A 10 -37.55 60.59 5.53
C LYS A 10 -38.89 61.33 5.65
N LEU A 11 -39.40 61.51 6.86
CA LEU A 11 -40.53 62.39 7.12
C LEU A 11 -40.04 63.84 6.98
N THR A 12 -40.06 64.38 5.76
CA THR A 12 -39.79 65.79 5.52
C THR A 12 -40.88 66.61 6.21
N PRO A 13 -40.57 67.44 7.22
CA PRO A 13 -41.58 68.23 7.90
C PRO A 13 -42.23 69.18 6.89
N GLN A 14 -43.51 68.97 6.62
CA GLN A 14 -44.28 69.85 5.74
C GLN A 14 -44.57 71.16 6.48
N LEU A 15 -44.06 72.27 5.95
CA LEU A 15 -44.34 73.61 6.47
C LEU A 15 -45.76 74.02 6.06
N ILE A 16 -46.75 73.61 6.84
CA ILE A 16 -48.13 74.02 6.64
C ILE A 16 -48.30 75.42 7.23
N PHE A 17 -48.27 76.44 6.38
CA PHE A 17 -48.72 77.78 6.74
C PHE A 17 -50.25 77.81 6.70
N LYS A 18 -50.92 77.98 7.85
CA LYS A 18 -52.35 78.34 7.87
C LYS A 18 -52.50 79.77 7.33
N GLY A 19 -52.76 79.90 6.04
CA GLY A 19 -53.01 81.17 5.36
C GLY A 19 -54.49 81.54 5.36
N SER A 20 -54.80 82.82 5.53
CA SER A 20 -56.08 83.41 5.11
C SER A 20 -56.07 83.59 3.59
N GLU A 21 -57.24 83.46 2.93
CA GLU A 21 -57.48 83.29 1.48
C GLU A 21 -57.00 84.44 0.55
N THR A 22 -56.17 85.36 1.02
CA THR A 22 -55.59 86.43 0.18
C THR A 22 -54.19 86.03 -0.26
N GLY A 23 -53.94 85.93 -1.57
CA GLY A 23 -52.65 85.56 -2.18
C GLY A 23 -51.47 86.52 -1.95
N VAL A 24 -51.43 87.24 -0.83
CA VAL A 24 -50.37 88.18 -0.45
C VAL A 24 -49.54 87.57 0.69
N VAL A 25 -48.29 87.22 0.39
CA VAL A 25 -47.34 86.68 1.37
C VAL A 25 -46.79 87.83 2.23
N LYS A 26 -46.91 87.71 3.56
CA LYS A 26 -46.42 88.73 4.50
C LYS A 26 -44.91 88.53 4.75
N LYS A 27 -44.13 89.62 4.84
CA LYS A 27 -42.69 89.62 5.20
C LYS A 27 -42.28 88.67 6.37
N PRO A 28 -43.05 88.56 7.49
CA PRO A 28 -42.75 87.57 8.53
C PRO A 28 -42.89 86.11 8.09
N GLN A 29 -43.79 85.78 7.16
CA GLN A 29 -43.93 84.40 6.63
C GLN A 29 -42.70 84.00 5.79
N ILE A 30 -42.10 84.96 5.08
CA ILE A 30 -40.85 84.73 4.32
C ILE A 30 -39.69 84.42 5.28
N LYS A 31 -39.62 85.09 6.43
CA LYS A 31 -38.60 84.79 7.47
C LYS A 31 -38.78 83.37 8.03
N VAL A 32 -40.01 83.01 8.41
CA VAL A 32 -40.30 81.65 8.92
C VAL A 32 -39.95 80.58 7.88
N TYR A 33 -40.23 80.84 6.60
CA TYR A 33 -39.84 79.93 5.52
C TYR A 33 -38.31 79.83 5.37
N SER A 34 -37.59 80.95 5.43
CA SER A 34 -36.13 80.98 5.36
C SER A 34 -35.48 80.22 6.51
N ASP A 35 -35.97 80.42 7.74
CA ASP A 35 -35.46 79.76 8.94
C ASP A 35 -35.73 78.25 8.89
N ALA A 36 -36.93 77.86 8.46
CA ALA A 36 -37.28 76.46 8.28
C ALA A 36 -36.47 75.79 7.15
N LYS A 37 -36.18 76.50 6.06
CA LYS A 37 -35.30 76.01 4.99
C LYS A 37 -33.87 75.81 5.49
N ALA A 38 -33.34 76.74 6.29
CA ALA A 38 -32.03 76.61 6.91
C ALA A 38 -31.96 75.40 7.87
N LEU A 39 -33.01 75.16 8.66
CA LEU A 39 -33.13 73.98 9.51
C LEU A 39 -33.16 72.69 8.69
N LEU A 40 -33.94 72.66 7.60
CA LEU A 40 -34.04 71.51 6.70
C LEU A 40 -32.67 71.16 6.09
N THR A 41 -31.95 72.15 5.56
CA THR A 41 -30.59 71.94 5.03
C THR A 41 -29.61 71.47 6.12
N SER A 42 -29.75 71.96 7.36
CA SER A 42 -28.92 71.47 8.47
C SER A 42 -29.24 70.02 8.84
N ILE A 43 -30.50 69.60 8.72
CA ILE A 43 -30.91 68.21 8.95
C ILE A 43 -30.39 67.32 7.82
N GLU A 44 -30.55 67.71 6.55
CA GLU A 44 -30.03 66.99 5.38
C GLU A 44 -28.52 66.74 5.50
N ASN A 45 -27.73 67.79 5.78
CA ASN A 45 -26.28 67.66 5.98
C ASN A 45 -25.92 66.70 7.13
N ARG A 46 -26.76 66.62 8.16
CA ARG A 46 -26.54 65.74 9.32
C ARG A 46 -26.93 64.30 9.00
N VAL A 47 -27.98 64.09 8.20
CA VAL A 47 -28.35 62.79 7.65
C VAL A 47 -27.23 62.26 6.76
N ASP A 48 -26.70 63.07 5.85
CA ASP A 48 -25.57 62.70 4.99
C ASP A 48 -24.32 62.36 5.82
N SER A 49 -24.04 63.13 6.88
CA SER A 49 -22.94 62.83 7.80
C SER A 49 -23.12 61.48 8.52
N PHE A 50 -24.34 61.17 8.95
CA PHE A 50 -24.63 59.88 9.58
C PHE A 50 -24.56 58.73 8.58
N GLN A 51 -25.05 58.92 7.36
CA GLN A 51 -24.97 57.91 6.31
C GLN A 51 -23.51 57.61 5.96
N ASN A 52 -22.68 58.63 5.76
CA ASN A 52 -21.25 58.45 5.50
C ASN A 52 -20.53 57.72 6.64
N LYS A 53 -20.84 58.04 7.90
CA LYS A 53 -20.29 57.32 9.06
C LYS A 53 -20.73 55.86 9.09
N LEU A 54 -22.00 55.60 8.81
CA LEU A 54 -22.55 54.24 8.80
C LEU A 54 -21.92 53.40 7.68
N GLU A 55 -21.79 53.95 6.48
CA GLU A 55 -21.17 53.27 5.34
C GLU A 55 -19.68 52.98 5.61
N THR A 56 -18.95 53.96 6.15
CA THR A 56 -17.52 53.78 6.49
C THR A 56 -17.34 52.69 7.54
N GLU A 57 -18.14 52.71 8.61
CA GLU A 57 -18.05 51.72 9.69
C GLU A 57 -18.49 50.34 9.23
N THR A 58 -19.52 50.26 8.39
CA THR A 58 -19.98 48.99 7.82
C THR A 58 -18.92 48.38 6.90
N ASN A 59 -18.31 49.18 6.02
CA ASN A 59 -17.23 48.70 5.15
C ASN A 59 -16.03 48.22 5.98
N ARG A 60 -15.65 48.98 7.03
CA ARG A 60 -14.58 48.57 7.96
C ARG A 60 -14.88 47.21 8.61
N LEU A 61 -16.10 47.03 9.12
CA LEU A 61 -16.51 45.77 9.74
C LEU A 61 -16.55 44.60 8.75
N ILE A 62 -16.97 44.85 7.50
CA ILE A 62 -16.94 43.84 6.44
C ILE A 62 -15.49 43.42 6.16
N GLU A 63 -14.58 44.36 5.94
CA GLU A 63 -13.17 44.09 5.67
C GLU A 63 -12.51 43.31 6.84
N GLU A 64 -12.81 43.69 8.08
CA GLU A 64 -12.32 42.99 9.27
C GLU A 64 -12.82 41.55 9.33
N LYS A 65 -14.12 41.33 9.06
CA LYS A 65 -14.72 39.99 9.07
C LYS A 65 -14.23 39.12 7.91
N GLU A 66 -14.04 39.70 6.74
CA GLU A 66 -13.44 39.01 5.59
C GLU A 66 -11.99 38.60 5.89
N SER A 67 -11.20 39.48 6.50
CA SER A 67 -9.83 39.17 6.91
C SER A 67 -9.77 38.06 7.97
N GLU A 68 -10.64 38.13 8.99
CA GLU A 68 -10.74 37.11 10.04
C GLU A 68 -11.14 35.75 9.44
N LEU A 69 -12.11 35.74 8.54
CA LEU A 69 -12.56 34.53 7.86
C LEU A 69 -11.44 33.94 6.98
N ALA A 70 -10.74 34.77 6.22
CA ALA A 70 -9.63 34.33 5.36
C ALA A 70 -8.51 33.69 6.20
N GLN A 71 -8.16 34.28 7.35
CA GLN A 71 -7.18 33.70 8.27
C GLN A 71 -7.65 32.37 8.86
N HIS A 72 -8.94 32.25 9.18
CA HIS A 72 -9.49 31.01 9.71
C HIS A 72 -9.50 29.89 8.67
N VAL A 73 -9.89 30.21 7.43
CA VAL A 73 -9.84 29.28 6.29
C VAL A 73 -8.43 28.79 6.05
N GLU A 74 -7.43 29.69 6.06
CA GLU A 74 -6.03 29.30 5.87
C GLU A 74 -5.53 28.39 6.99
N LYS A 75 -5.88 28.66 8.25
CA LYS A 75 -5.55 27.79 9.38
C LYS A 75 -6.18 26.39 9.23
N LEU A 76 -7.44 26.33 8.82
CA LEU A 76 -8.14 25.06 8.59
C LEU A 76 -7.49 24.28 7.44
N LYS A 77 -7.13 24.97 6.35
CA LYS A 77 -6.42 24.37 5.21
C LYS A 77 -5.09 23.78 5.63
N LEU A 78 -4.24 24.55 6.34
CA LEU A 78 -2.95 24.07 6.85
C LEU A 78 -3.13 22.87 7.79
N SER A 79 -4.13 22.91 8.67
CA SER A 79 -4.45 21.78 9.56
C SER A 79 -4.87 20.53 8.77
N ALA A 80 -5.70 20.70 7.73
CA ALA A 80 -6.13 19.60 6.88
C ALA A 80 -4.97 19.00 6.07
N GLU A 81 -4.08 19.84 5.54
CA GLU A 81 -2.86 19.39 4.83
C GLU A 81 -1.94 18.60 5.77
N GLN A 82 -1.71 19.08 7.00
CA GLN A 82 -0.91 18.36 7.99
C GLN A 82 -1.56 17.02 8.37
N GLN A 83 -2.88 16.97 8.53
CA GLN A 83 -3.60 15.74 8.83
C GLN A 83 -3.53 14.75 7.67
N MET A 84 -3.63 15.26 6.44
CA MET A 84 -3.51 14.46 5.23
C MET A 84 -2.13 13.81 5.12
N ILE A 85 -1.06 14.58 5.34
CA ILE A 85 0.32 14.07 5.34
C ILE A 85 0.50 12.98 6.40
N LYS A 86 0.08 13.23 7.65
CA LYS A 86 0.16 12.23 8.72
C LYS A 86 -0.60 10.95 8.40
N THR A 87 -1.78 11.08 7.79
CA THR A 87 -2.60 9.93 7.40
C THR A 87 -1.93 9.14 6.28
N GLN A 88 -1.36 9.83 5.30
CA GLN A 88 -0.61 9.24 4.20
C GLN A 88 0.62 8.47 4.70
N ASP A 89 1.40 9.05 5.61
CA ASP A 89 2.57 8.40 6.21
C ASP A 89 2.17 7.12 6.96
N CYS A 90 1.10 7.20 7.77
CA CYS A 90 0.56 6.05 8.48
C CYS A 90 0.10 4.93 7.53
N TRP A 91 -0.54 5.30 6.42
CA TRP A 91 -0.97 4.34 5.39
C TRP A 91 0.23 3.67 4.72
N PHE A 92 1.29 4.42 4.41
CA PHE A 92 2.51 3.84 3.84
C PHE A 92 3.19 2.89 4.81
N GLU A 93 3.32 3.26 6.08
CA GLU A 93 3.93 2.40 7.09
C GLU A 93 3.13 1.08 7.25
N GLN A 94 1.80 1.17 7.31
CA GLN A 94 0.95 -0.02 7.39
C GLN A 94 1.04 -0.88 6.11
N ALA A 95 1.11 -0.26 4.94
CA ALA A 95 1.26 -0.97 3.67
C ALA A 95 2.61 -1.69 3.60
N GLU A 96 3.69 -1.04 4.04
CA GLU A 96 5.04 -1.63 4.09
C GLU A 96 5.10 -2.81 5.06
N GLN A 97 4.52 -2.68 6.26
CA GLN A 97 4.44 -3.77 7.23
C GLN A 97 3.64 -4.97 6.69
N LYS A 98 2.50 -4.72 6.04
CA LYS A 98 1.72 -5.76 5.37
C LYS A 98 2.49 -6.42 4.23
N LEU A 99 3.20 -5.64 3.42
CA LEU A 99 4.02 -6.19 2.33
C LEU A 99 5.15 -7.06 2.87
N LYS A 100 5.84 -6.60 3.90
CA LYS A 100 6.93 -7.34 4.54
C LYS A 100 6.44 -8.67 5.13
N SER A 101 5.33 -8.66 5.86
CA SER A 101 4.75 -9.90 6.41
C SER A 101 4.32 -10.88 5.32
N LEU A 102 3.71 -10.40 4.23
CA LEU A 102 3.36 -11.25 3.09
C LEU A 102 4.61 -11.81 2.39
N LEU A 103 5.66 -11.02 2.23
CA LEU A 103 6.91 -11.45 1.62
C LEU A 103 7.58 -12.54 2.47
N SER A 104 7.70 -12.34 3.78
CA SER A 104 8.24 -13.35 4.69
C SER A 104 7.41 -14.64 4.68
N SER A 105 6.08 -14.53 4.62
CA SER A 105 5.21 -15.71 4.48
C SER A 105 5.40 -16.45 3.16
N GLN A 106 5.60 -15.72 2.05
CA GLN A 106 5.88 -16.34 0.75
C GLN A 106 7.25 -17.01 0.73
N GLU A 107 8.26 -16.39 1.33
CA GLU A 107 9.60 -16.96 1.48
C GLU A 107 9.57 -18.26 2.29
N GLU A 108 8.85 -18.27 3.42
CA GLU A 108 8.66 -19.48 4.24
C GLU A 108 7.96 -20.59 3.45
N ARG A 109 6.88 -20.25 2.72
CA ARG A 109 6.17 -21.20 1.86
C ARG A 109 7.07 -21.79 0.77
N LEU A 110 7.90 -20.96 0.16
CA LEU A 110 8.85 -21.39 -0.87
C LEU A 110 9.89 -22.33 -0.28
N ASN A 111 10.49 -21.97 0.86
CA ASN A 111 11.46 -22.82 1.56
C ASN A 111 10.84 -24.17 1.93
N ASN A 112 9.61 -24.18 2.44
CA ASN A 112 8.89 -25.42 2.73
C ASN A 112 8.63 -26.25 1.47
N ALA A 113 8.24 -25.63 0.36
CA ALA A 113 8.04 -26.32 -0.91
C ALA A 113 9.36 -26.92 -1.45
N VAL A 114 10.48 -26.20 -1.35
CA VAL A 114 11.81 -26.68 -1.73
C VAL A 114 12.21 -27.89 -0.86
N LEU A 115 12.01 -27.81 0.45
CA LEU A 115 12.28 -28.93 1.36
C LEU A 115 11.41 -30.15 1.05
N ASP A 116 10.14 -29.96 0.73
CA ASP A 116 9.24 -31.05 0.35
C ASP A 116 9.64 -31.69 -0.98
N VAL A 117 10.06 -30.88 -1.96
CA VAL A 117 10.60 -31.39 -3.23
C VAL A 117 11.89 -32.18 -2.98
N LYS A 118 12.79 -31.67 -2.14
CA LYS A 118 14.03 -32.38 -1.77
C LYS A 118 13.72 -33.73 -1.14
N LYS A 119 12.83 -33.77 -0.14
CA LYS A 119 12.39 -35.03 0.51
C LYS A 119 11.74 -36.00 -0.48
N LYS A 120 10.91 -35.51 -1.40
CA LYS A 120 10.29 -36.35 -2.44
C LYS A 120 11.33 -36.88 -3.43
N ALA A 121 12.31 -36.07 -3.81
CA ALA A 121 13.40 -36.48 -4.69
C ALA A 121 14.30 -37.52 -4.02
N GLU A 122 14.71 -37.29 -2.77
CA GLU A 122 15.46 -38.25 -1.94
C GLU A 122 14.72 -39.58 -1.83
N LYS A 123 13.42 -39.54 -1.53
CA LYS A 123 12.58 -40.73 -1.47
C LYS A 123 12.50 -41.45 -2.82
N ALA A 124 12.30 -40.72 -3.92
CA ALA A 124 12.24 -41.32 -5.25
C ALA A 124 13.57 -41.95 -5.67
N VAL A 125 14.70 -41.33 -5.32
CA VAL A 125 16.05 -41.88 -5.54
C VAL A 125 16.25 -43.14 -4.70
N TYR A 126 15.88 -43.10 -3.42
CA TYR A 126 15.95 -44.26 -2.52
C TYR A 126 15.10 -45.43 -3.03
N ASP A 127 13.84 -45.18 -3.38
CA ASP A 127 12.92 -46.19 -3.92
C ASP A 127 13.47 -46.80 -5.21
N ARG A 128 14.20 -46.02 -6.03
CA ARG A 128 14.82 -46.50 -7.26
C ARG A 128 16.11 -47.30 -7.01
N LEU A 129 16.93 -46.90 -6.04
CA LEU A 129 18.10 -47.66 -5.59
C LEU A 129 17.70 -49.02 -5.03
N VAL A 130 16.65 -49.07 -4.19
CA VAL A 130 16.12 -50.33 -3.65
C VAL A 130 15.64 -51.25 -4.78
N LYS A 131 14.92 -50.71 -5.78
CA LYS A 131 14.52 -51.48 -6.96
C LYS A 131 15.70 -51.94 -7.81
N MET A 132 16.81 -51.21 -7.81
CA MET A 132 18.02 -51.56 -8.56
C MET A 132 18.73 -52.79 -7.96
N ASN A 133 18.58 -53.05 -6.66
CA ASN A 133 19.18 -54.21 -5.96
C ASN A 133 18.75 -55.57 -6.54
N GLN A 134 17.58 -55.61 -7.19
CA GLN A 134 16.99 -56.81 -7.77
C GLN A 134 16.76 -56.65 -9.28
N SER A 135 17.38 -55.64 -9.90
CA SER A 135 17.21 -55.39 -11.32
C SER A 135 18.06 -56.36 -12.14
N ASP A 136 17.42 -57.17 -12.97
CA ASP A 136 18.08 -58.11 -13.89
C ASP A 136 19.13 -57.42 -14.78
N ASN A 137 18.91 -56.16 -15.16
CA ASN A 137 19.88 -55.39 -15.95
C ASN A 137 21.18 -55.07 -15.18
N LEU A 138 21.10 -54.82 -13.86
CA LEU A 138 22.30 -54.58 -13.05
C LEU A 138 23.04 -55.91 -12.85
N ILE A 139 22.28 -56.98 -12.60
CA ILE A 139 22.82 -58.32 -12.45
C ILE A 139 23.55 -58.75 -13.73
N GLN A 140 22.96 -58.54 -14.92
CA GLN A 140 23.63 -58.80 -16.20
C GLN A 140 24.89 -57.97 -16.40
N TYR A 141 24.85 -56.67 -16.07
CA TYR A 141 26.03 -55.81 -16.19
C TYR A 141 27.16 -56.25 -15.25
N LEU A 142 26.83 -56.67 -14.03
CA LEU A 142 27.80 -57.20 -13.07
C LEU A 142 28.35 -58.56 -13.51
N ILE A 143 27.55 -59.43 -14.13
CA ILE A 143 28.01 -60.69 -14.74
C ILE A 143 29.00 -60.39 -15.86
N ASP A 144 28.68 -59.46 -16.75
CA ASP A 144 29.60 -59.05 -17.83
C ASP A 144 30.89 -58.44 -17.28
N ALA A 145 30.80 -57.63 -16.21
CA ALA A 145 31.97 -57.08 -15.53
C ALA A 145 32.84 -58.17 -14.88
N LEU A 146 32.23 -59.18 -14.27
CA LEU A 146 32.93 -60.33 -13.67
C LEU A 146 33.70 -61.14 -14.72
N HIS A 147 33.09 -61.43 -15.88
CA HIS A 147 33.78 -62.11 -16.98
C HIS A 147 34.93 -61.28 -17.54
N ASN A 148 34.76 -59.95 -17.66
CA ASN A 148 35.83 -59.07 -18.11
C ASN A 148 36.99 -59.00 -17.11
N GLU A 149 36.71 -58.96 -15.80
CA GLU A 149 37.74 -58.88 -14.76
C GLU A 149 38.58 -60.17 -14.68
N ILE A 150 37.97 -61.33 -14.94
CA ILE A 150 38.67 -62.62 -15.01
C ILE A 150 39.31 -62.87 -16.39
N ASN A 151 39.16 -61.94 -17.35
CA ASN A 151 39.56 -62.10 -18.75
C ASN A 151 38.95 -63.34 -19.43
N ASP A 152 37.75 -63.75 -18.99
CA ASP A 152 36.96 -64.83 -19.60
C ASP A 152 36.19 -64.30 -20.81
N LEU A 153 36.93 -64.01 -21.89
CA LEU A 153 36.40 -63.48 -23.15
C LEU A 153 35.42 -64.44 -23.85
N GLU A 154 35.50 -65.74 -23.55
CA GLU A 154 34.60 -66.77 -24.09
C GLU A 154 33.34 -67.00 -23.23
N LYS A 155 33.24 -66.35 -22.05
CA LYS A 155 32.16 -66.56 -21.06
C LYS A 155 31.97 -68.03 -20.71
N SER A 156 33.09 -68.71 -20.51
CA SER A 156 33.15 -70.16 -20.28
C SER A 156 32.91 -70.54 -18.81
N LEU A 157 33.12 -69.61 -17.88
CA LEU A 157 32.95 -69.83 -16.44
C LEU A 157 31.49 -69.59 -16.02
N GLU A 158 30.95 -70.44 -15.14
CA GLU A 158 29.58 -70.28 -14.65
C GLU A 158 29.54 -69.28 -13.49
N VAL A 159 28.76 -68.21 -13.64
CA VAL A 159 28.52 -67.26 -12.53
C VAL A 159 27.36 -67.77 -11.67
N VAL A 160 27.68 -68.17 -10.44
CA VAL A 160 26.69 -68.63 -9.47
C VAL A 160 25.98 -67.42 -8.87
N GLN A 161 24.66 -67.38 -9.05
CA GLN A 161 23.80 -66.35 -8.49
C GLN A 161 23.13 -66.89 -7.23
N THR A 162 23.33 -66.23 -6.10
CA THR A 162 22.62 -66.52 -4.86
C THR A 162 21.75 -65.32 -4.49
N HIS A 163 20.43 -65.52 -4.52
CA HIS A 163 19.47 -64.50 -4.11
C HIS A 163 19.19 -64.64 -2.62
N ASN A 164 19.43 -63.57 -1.87
CA ASN A 164 19.06 -63.43 -0.47
C ASN A 164 18.06 -62.28 -0.30
N ASP A 165 17.36 -62.25 0.85
CA ASP A 165 16.41 -61.18 1.20
C ASP A 165 17.05 -59.77 1.23
N GLN A 166 18.38 -59.69 1.24
CA GLN A 166 19.14 -58.45 1.29
C GLN A 166 19.80 -58.06 -0.06
N GLY A 167 19.77 -58.91 -1.09
CA GLY A 167 20.43 -58.65 -2.39
C GLY A 167 20.82 -59.91 -3.16
N THR A 168 21.51 -59.74 -4.28
CA THR A 168 22.05 -60.85 -5.09
C THR A 168 23.56 -60.89 -4.94
N SER A 169 24.10 -62.02 -4.53
CA SER A 169 25.53 -62.29 -4.54
C SER A 169 25.88 -63.05 -5.82
N LEU A 170 26.85 -62.52 -6.56
CA LEU A 170 27.38 -63.08 -7.80
C LEU A 170 28.79 -63.59 -7.52
N THR A 171 29.00 -64.89 -7.70
CA THR A 171 30.33 -65.51 -7.51
C THR A 171 30.77 -66.17 -8.80
N ILE A 172 31.98 -65.84 -9.24
CA ILE A 172 32.67 -66.48 -10.37
C ILE A 172 34.00 -67.04 -9.83
N GLU A 173 34.31 -68.28 -10.20
CA GLU A 173 35.46 -69.03 -9.70
C GLU A 173 36.26 -69.59 -10.87
N ASN A 174 37.59 -69.43 -10.79
CA ASN A 174 38.59 -70.03 -11.65
C ASN A 174 39.67 -70.69 -10.77
N ASP A 175 40.47 -71.60 -11.32
CA ASP A 175 41.45 -72.43 -10.59
C ASP A 175 42.43 -71.63 -9.69
N ASP A 176 42.65 -70.35 -10.01
CA ASP A 176 43.55 -69.44 -9.27
C ASP A 176 42.84 -68.26 -8.56
N CYS A 177 41.53 -68.04 -8.76
CA CYS A 177 40.85 -66.84 -8.23
C CYS A 177 39.33 -67.01 -8.06
N VAL A 178 38.80 -66.52 -6.93
CA VAL A 178 37.36 -66.41 -6.65
C VAL A 178 36.99 -64.95 -6.49
N ILE A 179 36.06 -64.46 -7.32
CA ILE A 179 35.54 -63.10 -7.21
C ILE A 179 34.06 -63.18 -6.81
N THR A 180 33.72 -62.53 -5.71
CA THR A 180 32.33 -62.41 -5.24
C THR A 180 31.93 -60.95 -5.18
N ILE A 181 30.83 -60.59 -5.84
CA ILE A 181 30.22 -59.25 -5.78
C ILE A 181 28.85 -59.38 -5.14
N ASN A 182 28.61 -58.58 -4.08
CA ASN A 182 27.29 -58.46 -3.48
C ASN A 182 26.66 -57.13 -3.90
N THR A 183 25.48 -57.18 -4.54
CA THR A 183 24.76 -55.98 -4.98
C THR A 183 24.40 -55.04 -3.82
N GLN A 184 24.26 -55.57 -2.60
CA GLN A 184 23.94 -54.81 -1.39
C GLN A 184 25.11 -53.99 -0.86
N GLU A 185 26.34 -54.49 -0.97
CA GLU A 185 27.55 -53.74 -0.60
C GLU A 185 27.75 -52.56 -1.55
N LEU A 186 27.58 -52.82 -2.86
CA LEU A 186 27.68 -51.79 -3.91
C LEU A 186 26.61 -50.70 -3.75
N LEU A 187 25.38 -51.08 -3.37
CA LEU A 187 24.31 -50.15 -3.04
C LEU A 187 24.55 -49.37 -1.75
N SER A 188 25.14 -50.00 -0.74
CA SER A 188 25.50 -49.34 0.52
C SER A 188 26.59 -48.30 0.30
N GLU A 189 27.54 -48.58 -0.58
CA GLU A 189 28.59 -47.65 -0.96
C GLU A 189 28.08 -46.50 -1.83
N LEU A 190 27.18 -46.79 -2.79
CA LEU A 190 26.44 -45.75 -3.54
C LEU A 190 25.60 -44.86 -2.62
N LYS A 191 24.93 -45.46 -1.62
CA LYS A 191 24.15 -44.73 -0.62
C LYS A 191 25.06 -43.82 0.21
N ASN A 192 26.20 -44.31 0.67
CA ASN A 192 27.19 -43.49 1.37
C ASN A 192 27.75 -42.36 0.48
N CYS A 193 27.97 -42.59 -0.80
CA CYS A 193 28.42 -41.57 -1.74
C CYS A 193 27.36 -40.47 -1.95
N ILE A 194 26.08 -40.83 -1.98
CA ILE A 194 24.96 -39.87 -2.09
C ILE A 194 24.76 -39.09 -0.80
N GLU A 195 24.85 -39.75 0.37
CA GLU A 195 24.71 -39.12 1.68
C GLU A 195 25.90 -38.20 2.02
N ASN A 196 27.11 -38.53 1.54
CA ASN A 196 28.32 -37.71 1.71
C ASN A 196 28.51 -36.64 0.62
N MET A 197 27.60 -36.48 -0.34
CA MET A 197 27.56 -35.27 -1.16
C MET A 197 27.13 -34.09 -0.29
N SER A 198 28.11 -33.53 0.43
CA SER A 198 27.97 -32.24 1.11
C SER A 198 27.69 -31.21 0.03
N TYR A 199 26.46 -30.70 0.02
CA TYR A 199 26.04 -29.56 -0.79
C TYR A 199 27.01 -28.40 -0.55
N VAL A 200 27.79 -28.05 -1.59
CA VAL A 200 28.40 -26.72 -1.74
C VAL A 200 27.36 -25.78 -2.31
#